data_AF-A0A2L2X018-F1
#
_entry.id   AF-A0A2L2X018-F1
#
_cell.length_a   1.000
_cell.length_b   1.000
_cell.length_c   1.000
_cell.angle_alpha   90.00
_cell.angle_beta   90.00
_cell.angle_gamma   90.00
#
_symmetry.space_group_name_H-M   'P 1'
#
loop_
_entity.id
_entity.type
_entity.pdbx_description
1 polymer ?
#
loop_
_entity_poly.entity_id
_entity_poly.type
_entity_poly.pdbx_seq_one_letter_code
_entity_poly.pdbx_strand_id
1 'polypeptide(L)'
;MKYIVEESLRNFKFWSGGKDRADNCSPDELDSIEEFLEEIEPADGWTDGAINDMFWFDFDTLAQHLGYKDEEDFDRQHDPDYLDDDQLEEYVKDWFVNFIQKVKADEGYNSIIYLYENCFDGDYRDFVDTDKEADEITEAYDYPEWLGERCFNYLISVEASELMEALFEDDNGHENLTDFPTKEQFRKEMMCKHKKSEQQ
;
A
#
# COMPACT_ATOMS: atom_id res chain seq x y z
N MET A 1 -22.55 -32.91 32.34
CA MET A 1 -21.16 -33.42 32.48
C MET A 1 -20.30 -32.51 31.63
N LYS A 2 -19.27 -31.87 32.21
CA LYS A 2 -18.27 -31.08 31.47
C LYS A 2 -17.03 -31.97 31.33
N TYR A 3 -16.46 -32.04 30.13
CA TYR A 3 -15.15 -32.60 29.87
C TYR A 3 -14.34 -31.52 29.15
N ILE A 4 -13.06 -31.38 29.48
CA ILE A 4 -12.17 -30.34 28.96
C ILE A 4 -10.96 -31.06 28.37
N VAL A 5 -10.51 -30.60 27.22
CA VAL A 5 -9.31 -31.08 26.53
C VAL A 5 -8.41 -29.85 26.34
N GLU A 6 -7.16 -29.97 26.73
CA GLU A 6 -6.11 -29.00 26.42
C GLU A 6 -5.39 -29.51 25.17
N GLU A 7 -5.50 -28.77 24.08
CA GLU A 7 -4.91 -29.12 22.79
C GLU A 7 -4.63 -27.83 22.01
N SER A 8 -3.61 -27.85 21.16
CA SER A 8 -3.24 -26.68 20.36
C SER A 8 -4.35 -26.27 19.40
N LEU A 9 -4.46 -24.96 19.18
CA LEU A 9 -5.39 -24.34 18.23
C LEU A 9 -5.18 -24.87 16.81
N ARG A 10 -3.95 -25.29 16.46
CA ARG A 10 -3.64 -25.95 15.18
C ARG A 10 -4.41 -27.24 14.94
N ASN A 11 -4.79 -27.95 16.01
CA ASN A 11 -5.59 -29.18 15.91
C ASN A 11 -7.08 -28.92 16.16
N PHE A 12 -7.47 -27.68 16.46
CA PHE A 12 -8.85 -27.31 16.70
C PHE A 12 -9.70 -27.57 15.44
N LYS A 13 -10.89 -28.13 15.66
CA LYS A 13 -11.80 -28.47 14.56
C LYS A 13 -12.73 -27.30 14.29
N PHE A 14 -12.25 -26.28 13.58
CA PHE A 14 -13.07 -25.18 13.11
C PHE A 14 -14.20 -25.67 12.18
N TRP A 15 -15.32 -24.94 12.16
CA TRP A 15 -16.45 -25.20 11.27
C TRP A 15 -17.00 -23.92 10.65
N SER A 16 -17.65 -24.10 9.49
CA SER A 16 -18.30 -23.00 8.75
C SER A 16 -17.34 -21.83 8.51
N GLY A 17 -17.76 -20.56 8.68
CA GLY A 17 -16.89 -19.43 8.37
C GLY A 17 -15.64 -19.33 9.25
N GLY A 18 -15.67 -19.85 10.48
CA GLY A 18 -14.47 -19.94 11.31
C GLY A 18 -13.42 -20.89 10.72
N LYS A 19 -13.86 -21.92 9.99
CA LYS A 19 -12.95 -22.82 9.27
C LYS A 19 -12.31 -22.13 8.08
N ASP A 20 -13.12 -21.44 7.27
CA ASP A 20 -12.63 -20.73 6.08
C ASP A 20 -11.55 -19.72 6.48
N ARG A 21 -11.73 -19.06 7.63
CA ARG A 21 -10.74 -18.12 8.18
C ARG A 21 -9.49 -18.80 8.72
N ALA A 22 -9.65 -19.85 9.53
CA ALA A 22 -8.51 -20.58 10.08
C ALA A 22 -7.65 -21.24 8.98
N ASP A 23 -8.26 -21.66 7.88
CA ASP A 23 -7.55 -22.19 6.71
C ASP A 23 -6.66 -21.14 6.02
N ASN A 24 -7.01 -19.85 6.10
CA ASN A 24 -6.22 -18.75 5.56
C ASN A 24 -5.06 -18.34 6.47
N CYS A 25 -5.09 -18.71 7.76
CA CYS A 25 -4.00 -18.41 8.69
C CYS A 25 -2.82 -19.35 8.44
N SER A 26 -1.62 -18.79 8.46
CA SER A 26 -0.39 -19.58 8.56
C SER A 26 -0.27 -20.30 9.92
N PRO A 27 0.55 -21.35 10.02
CA PRO A 27 0.77 -22.02 11.29
C PRO A 27 1.30 -21.10 12.40
N ASP A 28 2.11 -20.09 12.07
CA ASP A 28 2.71 -19.18 13.04
C ASP A 28 1.69 -18.15 13.53
N GLU A 29 0.78 -17.71 12.67
CA GLU A 29 -0.36 -16.86 13.07
C GLU A 29 -1.33 -17.60 13.99
N LEU A 30 -1.59 -18.88 13.73
CA LEU A 30 -2.41 -19.71 14.63
C LEU A 30 -1.75 -19.86 16.01
N ASP A 31 -0.42 -20.00 16.07
CA ASP A 31 0.30 -20.05 17.36
C ASP A 31 0.19 -18.69 18.09
N SER A 32 0.35 -17.57 17.37
CA SER A 32 0.20 -16.22 17.94
C SER A 32 -1.22 -15.96 18.45
N ILE A 33 -2.25 -16.42 17.73
CA ILE A 33 -3.64 -16.34 18.18
C ILE A 33 -3.87 -17.23 19.40
N GLU A 34 -3.29 -18.44 19.45
CA GLU A 34 -3.38 -19.32 20.61
C GLU A 34 -2.84 -18.63 21.87
N GLU A 35 -1.63 -18.07 21.79
CA GLU A 35 -1.02 -17.30 22.88
C GLU A 35 -1.92 -16.13 23.33
N PHE A 36 -2.48 -15.37 22.38
CA PHE A 36 -3.41 -14.29 22.68
C PHE A 36 -4.68 -14.77 23.41
N LEU A 37 -5.30 -15.85 22.93
CA LEU A 37 -6.51 -16.40 23.54
C LEU A 37 -6.25 -16.92 24.96
N GLU A 38 -5.05 -17.46 25.24
CA GLU A 38 -4.62 -17.82 26.59
C GLU A 38 -4.47 -16.59 27.50
N GLU A 39 -3.96 -15.47 26.99
CA GLU A 39 -3.82 -14.22 27.75
C GLU A 39 -5.17 -13.62 28.15
N ILE A 40 -6.16 -13.69 27.25
CA ILE A 40 -7.51 -13.17 27.47
C ILE A 40 -8.49 -14.25 27.94
N GLU A 41 -7.99 -15.39 28.41
CA GLU A 41 -8.83 -16.53 28.76
C GLU A 41 -9.90 -16.17 29.81
N PRO A 42 -11.19 -16.46 29.55
CA PRO A 42 -12.25 -16.31 30.54
C PRO A 42 -12.04 -17.22 31.75
N ALA A 43 -12.56 -16.84 32.93
CA ALA A 43 -12.41 -17.64 34.15
C ALA A 43 -12.94 -19.09 34.06
N ASP A 44 -13.91 -19.35 33.16
CA ASP A 44 -14.48 -20.69 32.92
C ASP A 44 -13.81 -21.45 31.76
N GLY A 45 -12.76 -20.86 31.19
CA GLY A 45 -12.07 -21.27 29.96
C GLY A 45 -12.84 -20.91 28.70
N TRP A 46 -12.16 -21.02 27.56
CA TRP A 46 -12.82 -20.95 26.27
C TRP A 46 -13.71 -22.18 26.01
N THR A 47 -14.80 -21.98 25.27
CA THR A 47 -15.58 -23.09 24.71
C THR A 47 -15.28 -23.21 23.23
N ASP A 48 -15.39 -24.41 22.65
CA ASP A 48 -15.21 -24.60 21.21
C ASP A 48 -16.06 -23.61 20.40
N GLY A 49 -17.31 -23.38 20.82
CA GLY A 49 -18.21 -22.43 20.16
C GLY A 49 -17.65 -21.01 20.19
N ALA A 50 -17.15 -20.56 21.34
CA ALA A 50 -16.58 -19.23 21.49
C ALA A 50 -15.27 -19.08 20.69
N ILE A 51 -14.40 -20.10 20.64
CA ILE A 51 -13.19 -20.08 19.80
C ILE A 51 -13.58 -19.97 18.33
N ASN A 52 -14.55 -20.77 17.87
CA ASN A 52 -15.00 -20.72 16.49
C ASN A 52 -15.66 -19.38 16.14
N ASP A 53 -16.41 -18.80 17.07
CA ASP A 53 -17.05 -17.49 16.89
C ASP A 53 -15.99 -16.37 16.82
N MET A 54 -14.87 -16.46 17.55
CA MET A 54 -13.75 -15.52 17.38
C MET A 54 -13.19 -15.52 15.96
N PHE A 55 -13.08 -16.69 15.32
CA PHE A 55 -12.60 -16.80 13.94
C PHE A 55 -13.66 -16.44 12.89
N TRP A 56 -14.95 -16.49 13.25
CA TRP A 56 -16.03 -16.26 12.29
C TRP A 56 -16.59 -14.84 12.38
N PHE A 57 -16.99 -14.39 13.56
CA PHE A 57 -17.72 -13.14 13.76
C PHE A 57 -16.86 -12.02 14.32
N ASP A 58 -15.82 -12.36 15.09
CA ASP A 58 -14.99 -11.37 15.81
C ASP A 58 -13.53 -11.36 15.29
N PHE A 59 -13.32 -11.74 14.02
CA PHE A 59 -11.98 -11.93 13.47
C PHE A 59 -11.16 -10.64 13.39
N ASP A 60 -11.79 -9.48 13.27
CA ASP A 60 -11.12 -8.16 13.38
C ASP A 60 -10.21 -8.08 14.62
N THR A 61 -10.63 -8.67 15.74
CA THR A 61 -9.83 -8.69 16.98
C THR A 61 -8.56 -9.51 16.81
N LEU A 62 -8.67 -10.66 16.15
CA LEU A 62 -7.54 -11.56 15.88
C LEU A 62 -6.59 -10.95 14.84
N ALA A 63 -7.14 -10.37 13.77
CA ALA A 63 -6.39 -9.65 12.75
C ALA A 63 -5.56 -8.50 13.37
N GLN A 64 -6.17 -7.70 14.25
CA GLN A 64 -5.48 -6.63 14.97
C GLN A 64 -4.37 -7.13 15.89
N HIS A 65 -4.58 -8.26 16.56
CA HIS A 65 -3.52 -8.91 17.35
C HIS A 65 -2.33 -9.35 16.47
N LEU A 66 -2.61 -9.88 15.28
CA LEU A 66 -1.60 -10.26 14.30
C LEU A 66 -0.89 -9.07 13.62
N GLY A 67 -1.36 -7.84 13.85
CA GLY A 67 -0.77 -6.61 13.30
C GLY A 67 -1.45 -6.08 12.03
N TYR A 68 -2.57 -6.68 11.61
CA TYR A 68 -3.40 -6.17 10.53
C TYR A 68 -4.36 -5.10 11.03
N LYS A 69 -4.87 -4.25 10.14
CA LYS A 69 -5.85 -3.23 10.50
C LYS A 69 -7.20 -3.83 10.91
N ASP A 70 -7.64 -4.82 10.15
CA ASP A 70 -8.94 -5.47 10.24
C ASP A 70 -8.93 -6.78 9.44
N GLU A 71 -10.06 -7.48 9.43
CA GLU A 71 -10.30 -8.70 8.65
C GLU A 71 -10.04 -8.49 7.15
N GLU A 72 -10.46 -7.36 6.58
CA GLU A 72 -10.29 -7.10 5.15
C GLU A 72 -8.82 -6.90 4.77
N ASP A 73 -8.02 -6.31 5.66
CA ASP A 73 -6.57 -6.21 5.52
C ASP A 73 -5.87 -7.56 5.62
N PHE A 74 -6.26 -8.41 6.57
CA PHE A 74 -5.76 -9.78 6.66
C PHE A 74 -6.03 -10.57 5.37
N ASP A 75 -7.27 -10.61 4.91
CA ASP A 75 -7.66 -11.37 3.72
C ASP A 75 -6.94 -10.88 2.47
N ARG A 76 -6.77 -9.57 2.35
CA ARG A 76 -6.07 -8.95 1.23
C ARG A 76 -4.60 -9.33 1.20
N GLN A 77 -3.91 -9.31 2.33
CA GLN A 77 -2.48 -9.67 2.41
C GLN A 77 -2.25 -11.19 2.23
N HIS A 78 -3.28 -12.00 2.44
CA HIS A 78 -3.29 -13.44 2.17
C HIS A 78 -3.79 -13.80 0.76
N ASP A 79 -4.20 -12.83 -0.06
CA ASP A 79 -4.49 -13.09 -1.47
C ASP A 79 -3.19 -13.55 -2.15
N PRO A 80 -3.18 -14.69 -2.87
CA PRO A 80 -1.96 -15.20 -3.52
C PRO A 80 -1.40 -14.23 -4.57
N ASP A 81 -2.23 -13.31 -5.07
CA ASP A 81 -1.85 -12.28 -6.03
C ASP A 81 -1.59 -10.92 -5.35
N TYR A 82 -1.52 -10.87 -4.01
CA TYR A 82 -1.16 -9.67 -3.26
C TYR A 82 0.24 -9.19 -3.67
N LEU A 83 0.36 -7.88 -3.89
CA LEU A 83 1.64 -7.23 -4.17
C LEU A 83 2.05 -6.45 -2.93
N ASP A 84 3.14 -6.88 -2.30
CA ASP A 84 3.80 -6.11 -1.25
C ASP A 84 4.48 -4.85 -1.82
N ASP A 85 4.98 -3.99 -0.94
CA ASP A 85 5.56 -2.70 -1.34
C ASP A 85 6.80 -2.87 -2.25
N ASP A 86 7.60 -3.91 -2.03
CA ASP A 86 8.77 -4.23 -2.87
C ASP A 86 8.33 -4.66 -4.28
N GLN A 87 7.27 -5.48 -4.37
CA GLN A 87 6.71 -5.90 -5.65
C GLN A 87 6.01 -4.75 -6.39
N LEU A 88 5.45 -3.77 -5.67
CA LEU A 88 4.87 -2.58 -6.29
C LEU A 88 5.89 -1.71 -7.02
N GLU A 89 7.16 -1.69 -6.55
CA GLU A 89 8.25 -0.99 -7.24
C GLU A 89 8.45 -1.47 -8.68
N GLU A 90 8.13 -2.74 -8.98
CA GLU A 90 8.22 -3.27 -10.35
C GLU A 90 7.24 -2.59 -11.32
N TYR A 91 6.16 -1.98 -10.81
CA TYR A 91 5.11 -1.36 -11.60
C TYR A 91 5.14 0.16 -11.58
N VAL A 92 5.69 0.77 -10.52
CA VAL A 92 5.58 2.21 -10.28
C VAL A 92 6.24 3.04 -11.39
N LYS A 93 7.36 2.58 -11.97
CA LYS A 93 8.05 3.31 -13.05
C LYS A 93 7.18 3.48 -14.29
N ASP A 94 6.67 2.38 -14.82
CA ASP A 94 5.82 2.41 -16.02
C ASP A 94 4.52 3.17 -15.76
N TRP A 95 3.94 2.99 -14.57
CA TRP A 95 2.76 3.74 -14.16
C TRP A 95 3.05 5.25 -14.10
N PHE A 96 4.14 5.66 -13.45
CA PHE A 96 4.51 7.05 -13.26
C PHE A 96 4.83 7.75 -14.59
N VAL A 97 5.54 7.07 -15.50
CA VAL A 97 5.81 7.62 -16.84
C VAL A 97 4.51 7.96 -17.58
N ASN A 98 3.51 7.08 -17.50
CA ASN A 98 2.20 7.35 -18.11
C ASN A 98 1.47 8.50 -17.41
N PHE A 99 1.51 8.53 -16.07
CA PHE A 99 0.93 9.59 -15.26
C PHE A 99 1.53 10.97 -15.60
N ILE A 100 2.86 11.10 -15.54
CA ILE A 100 3.54 12.39 -15.77
C ILE A 100 3.42 12.87 -17.22
N GLN A 101 3.38 11.96 -18.19
CA GLN A 101 3.08 12.30 -19.59
C GLN A 101 1.68 12.88 -19.74
N LYS A 102 0.69 12.31 -19.03
CA LYS A 102 -0.68 12.82 -19.04
C LYS A 102 -0.78 14.18 -18.36
N VAL A 103 -0.15 14.38 -17.20
CA VAL A 103 -0.08 15.69 -16.51
C VAL A 103 0.53 16.75 -17.44
N LYS A 104 1.65 16.43 -18.10
CA LYS A 104 2.27 17.33 -19.07
C LYS A 104 1.32 17.69 -20.22
N ALA A 105 0.55 16.72 -20.74
CA ALA A 105 -0.37 16.93 -21.85
C ALA A 105 -1.61 17.75 -21.46
N ASP A 106 -2.16 17.50 -20.28
CA ASP A 106 -3.41 18.09 -19.82
C ASP A 106 -3.20 19.45 -19.12
N GLU A 107 -2.09 19.62 -18.41
CA GLU A 107 -1.85 20.78 -17.51
C GLU A 107 -0.56 21.55 -17.82
N GLY A 108 0.34 20.98 -18.62
CA GLY A 108 1.58 21.63 -19.05
C GLY A 108 2.71 21.59 -18.00
N TYR A 109 3.75 22.39 -18.24
CA TYR A 109 5.01 22.30 -17.49
C TYR A 109 4.96 22.88 -16.08
N ASN A 110 4.04 23.81 -15.79
CA ASN A 110 3.88 24.34 -14.44
C ASN A 110 3.50 23.22 -13.45
N SER A 111 2.62 22.29 -13.86
CA SER A 111 2.27 21.12 -13.03
C SER A 111 3.42 20.12 -12.87
N ILE A 112 4.31 20.01 -13.87
CA ILE A 112 5.52 19.18 -13.75
C ILE A 112 6.49 19.75 -12.71
N ILE A 113 6.68 21.07 -12.73
CA ILE A 113 7.52 21.76 -11.75
C ILE A 113 6.88 21.65 -10.36
N TYR A 114 5.56 21.83 -10.26
CA TYR A 114 4.83 21.65 -9.01
C TYR A 114 5.05 20.24 -8.42
N LEU A 115 4.94 19.19 -9.23
CA LEU A 115 5.23 17.82 -8.79
C LEU A 115 6.64 17.71 -8.23
N TYR A 116 7.64 18.22 -8.94
CA TYR A 116 9.03 18.17 -8.47
C TYR A 116 9.22 18.89 -7.13
N GLU A 117 8.68 20.10 -6.98
CA GLU A 117 8.83 20.89 -5.75
C GLU A 117 8.04 20.33 -4.56
N ASN A 118 6.84 19.77 -4.80
CA ASN A 118 5.89 19.43 -3.73
C ASN A 118 5.74 17.93 -3.48
N CYS A 119 6.26 17.07 -4.36
CA CYS A 119 6.26 15.61 -4.15
C CYS A 119 7.68 15.05 -3.99
N PHE A 120 8.69 15.72 -4.59
CA PHE A 120 10.07 15.22 -4.60
C PHE A 120 11.03 16.14 -3.82
N ASP A 121 10.49 17.07 -3.01
CA ASP A 121 11.26 18.06 -2.24
C ASP A 121 12.32 18.82 -3.07
N GLY A 122 12.07 18.95 -4.37
CA GLY A 122 12.99 19.57 -5.31
C GLY A 122 12.98 21.09 -5.27
N ASP A 123 14.06 21.73 -5.70
CA ASP A 123 14.06 23.14 -6.06
C ASP A 123 14.25 23.23 -7.57
N TYR A 124 13.30 23.81 -8.32
CA TYR A 124 13.44 23.92 -9.79
C TYR A 124 14.75 24.61 -10.21
N ARG A 125 15.36 25.40 -9.31
CA ARG A 125 16.67 26.02 -9.53
C ARG A 125 17.81 25.02 -9.69
N ASP A 126 17.63 23.78 -9.27
CA ASP A 126 18.57 22.67 -9.51
C ASP A 126 18.80 22.42 -11.01
N PHE A 127 17.89 22.89 -11.87
CA PHE A 127 17.99 22.79 -13.33
C PHE A 127 18.45 24.08 -14.01
N VAL A 128 18.87 25.10 -13.26
CA VAL A 128 19.32 26.39 -13.80
C VAL A 128 20.85 26.40 -13.90
N ASP A 129 21.38 26.48 -15.12
CA ASP A 129 22.81 26.36 -15.37
C ASP A 129 23.52 27.71 -15.50
N THR A 130 22.79 28.78 -15.82
CA THR A 130 23.38 30.09 -16.13
C THR A 130 22.61 31.25 -15.51
N ASP A 131 23.31 32.35 -15.27
CA ASP A 131 22.69 33.61 -14.81
C ASP A 131 21.59 34.09 -15.76
N LYS A 132 21.76 33.86 -17.08
CA LYS A 132 20.75 34.20 -18.08
C LYS A 132 19.46 33.40 -17.89
N GLU A 133 19.56 32.10 -17.61
CA GLU A 133 18.41 31.24 -17.33
C GLU A 133 17.72 31.67 -16.02
N ALA A 134 18.50 32.05 -15.00
CA ALA A 134 17.96 32.58 -13.74
C ALA A 134 17.22 33.91 -13.92
N ASP A 135 17.78 34.83 -14.71
CA ASP A 135 17.16 36.11 -15.06
C ASP A 135 15.85 35.88 -15.84
N GLU A 136 15.85 34.96 -16.81
CA GLU A 136 14.66 34.61 -17.59
C GLU A 136 13.52 34.11 -16.71
N ILE A 137 13.80 33.24 -15.73
CA ILE A 137 12.79 32.77 -14.78
C ILE A 137 12.25 33.92 -13.92
N THR A 138 13.15 34.79 -13.44
CA THR A 138 12.76 35.92 -12.57
C THR A 138 11.86 36.93 -13.28
N GLU A 139 12.06 37.10 -14.59
CA GLU A 139 11.29 38.03 -15.43
C GLU A 139 10.00 37.40 -16.00
N ALA A 140 9.88 36.07 -15.97
CA ALA A 140 8.75 35.35 -16.56
C ALA A 140 7.50 35.37 -15.67
N TYR A 141 6.33 35.38 -16.30
CA TYR A 141 5.04 35.22 -15.62
C TYR A 141 4.71 33.74 -15.34
N ASP A 142 5.07 32.87 -16.29
CA ASP A 142 4.96 31.41 -16.21
C ASP A 142 6.37 30.80 -16.34
N TYR A 143 6.55 29.58 -15.84
CA TYR A 143 7.85 28.91 -15.98
C TYR A 143 8.21 28.67 -17.45
N PRO A 144 9.47 28.91 -17.85
CA PRO A 144 9.91 28.61 -19.21
C PRO A 144 9.78 27.12 -19.54
N GLU A 145 9.43 26.80 -20.80
CA GLU A 145 9.25 25.40 -21.24
C GLU A 145 10.52 24.56 -21.06
N TRP A 146 11.70 25.15 -21.26
CA TRP A 146 12.98 24.43 -21.10
C TRP A 146 13.21 23.97 -19.66
N LEU A 147 12.73 24.75 -18.67
CA LEU A 147 12.85 24.41 -17.26
C LEU A 147 11.95 23.20 -16.96
N GLY A 148 10.70 23.27 -17.40
CA GLY A 148 9.75 22.18 -17.29
C GLY A 148 10.21 20.91 -18.01
N GLU A 149 10.87 21.02 -19.15
CA GLU A 149 11.43 19.88 -19.88
C GLU A 149 12.60 19.24 -19.11
N ARG A 150 13.47 20.03 -18.47
CA ARG A 150 14.53 19.51 -17.60
C ARG A 150 13.95 18.80 -16.38
N CYS A 151 12.98 19.40 -15.69
CA CYS A 151 12.27 18.76 -14.57
C CYS A 151 11.60 17.46 -15.02
N PHE A 152 10.89 17.48 -16.15
CA PHE A 152 10.23 16.29 -16.71
C PHE A 152 11.24 15.15 -16.95
N ASN A 153 12.37 15.47 -17.59
CA ASN A 153 13.41 14.51 -17.91
C ASN A 153 14.09 13.95 -16.65
N TYR A 154 14.22 14.75 -15.60
CA TYR A 154 14.68 14.27 -14.30
C TYR A 154 13.66 13.31 -13.66
N LEU A 155 12.39 13.71 -13.57
CA LEU A 155 11.34 12.92 -12.93
C LEU A 155 11.16 11.53 -13.58
N ILE A 156 11.23 11.43 -14.92
CA ILE A 156 11.19 10.12 -15.61
C ILE A 156 12.41 9.23 -15.34
N SER A 157 13.49 9.78 -14.78
CA SER A 157 14.71 9.06 -14.44
C SER A 157 14.79 8.65 -12.97
N VAL A 158 13.85 9.09 -12.14
CA VAL A 158 13.78 8.76 -10.71
C VAL A 158 13.63 7.25 -10.52
N GLU A 159 14.32 6.73 -9.51
CA GLU A 159 14.30 5.29 -9.21
C GLU A 159 12.97 4.85 -8.60
N ALA A 160 12.63 3.56 -8.73
CA ALA A 160 11.32 3.05 -8.33
C ALA A 160 11.04 3.25 -6.84
N SER A 161 12.03 2.99 -5.99
CA SER A 161 11.96 3.20 -4.55
C SER A 161 11.70 4.67 -4.18
N GLU A 162 12.36 5.60 -4.87
CA GLU A 162 12.18 7.04 -4.65
C GLU A 162 10.81 7.51 -5.15
N LEU A 163 10.30 6.93 -6.25
CA LEU A 163 8.91 7.16 -6.67
C LEU A 163 7.90 6.64 -5.64
N MET A 164 8.12 5.45 -5.06
CA MET A 164 7.25 4.90 -4.02
C MET A 164 7.26 5.78 -2.78
N GLU A 165 8.43 6.22 -2.32
CA GLU A 165 8.57 7.11 -1.16
C GLU A 165 7.89 8.46 -1.42
N ALA A 166 8.19 9.10 -2.55
CA ALA A 166 7.67 10.42 -2.89
C ALA A 166 6.15 10.43 -3.13
N LEU A 167 5.58 9.40 -3.76
CA LEU A 167 4.19 9.42 -4.22
C LEU A 167 3.24 8.62 -3.31
N PHE A 168 3.79 7.63 -2.61
CA PHE A 168 3.04 6.64 -1.86
C PHE A 168 3.71 6.40 -0.49
N GLU A 169 4.05 7.47 0.24
CA GLU A 169 4.63 7.34 1.58
C GLU A 169 3.70 6.51 2.50
N ASP A 170 2.40 6.80 2.47
CA ASP A 170 1.37 6.10 3.24
C ASP A 170 0.10 5.75 2.43
N ASP A 171 -0.88 5.15 3.11
CA ASP A 171 -2.17 4.76 2.51
C ASP A 171 -3.22 5.89 2.47
N ASN A 172 -2.91 7.10 2.98
CA ASN A 172 -3.85 8.22 3.07
C ASN A 172 -3.90 9.07 1.78
N GLY A 173 -3.04 8.74 0.80
CA GLY A 173 -2.91 9.51 -0.44
C GLY A 173 -2.00 10.71 -0.27
N HIS A 174 -1.58 11.31 -1.39
CA HIS A 174 -0.57 12.35 -1.37
C HIS A 174 -1.17 13.72 -0.99
N GLU A 175 -0.63 14.37 0.05
CA GLU A 175 -1.18 15.62 0.60
C GLU A 175 -1.21 16.78 -0.41
N ASN A 176 -0.20 16.87 -1.28
CA ASN A 176 -0.08 17.95 -2.27
C ASN A 176 -0.82 17.69 -3.58
N LEU A 177 -1.44 16.52 -3.77
CA LEU A 177 -2.11 16.14 -5.02
C LEU A 177 -3.60 15.88 -4.82
N THR A 178 -4.41 16.54 -5.65
CA THR A 178 -5.87 16.32 -5.66
C THR A 178 -6.20 15.17 -6.61
N ASP A 179 -7.17 14.33 -6.23
CA ASP A 179 -7.62 13.17 -7.02
C ASP A 179 -6.50 12.17 -7.40
N PHE A 180 -5.41 12.14 -6.62
CA PHE A 180 -4.32 11.19 -6.76
C PHE A 180 -4.64 9.87 -6.04
N PRO A 181 -4.30 8.69 -6.61
CA PRO A 181 -4.60 7.43 -5.97
C PRO A 181 -3.83 7.25 -4.65
N THR A 182 -4.46 6.62 -3.66
CA THR A 182 -3.73 6.14 -2.49
C THR A 182 -2.82 4.95 -2.86
N LYS A 183 -1.84 4.62 -2.01
CA LYS A 183 -1.00 3.41 -2.19
C LYS A 183 -1.86 2.17 -2.35
N GLU A 184 -2.89 2.03 -1.53
CA GLU A 184 -3.83 0.92 -1.61
C GLU A 184 -4.65 0.89 -2.92
N GLN A 185 -5.06 2.04 -3.45
CA GLN A 185 -5.72 2.10 -4.76
C GLN A 185 -4.78 1.72 -5.90
N PHE A 186 -3.53 2.21 -5.85
CA PHE A 186 -2.48 1.83 -6.77
C PHE A 186 -2.21 0.32 -6.72
N ARG A 187 -2.09 -0.26 -5.52
CA ARG A 187 -1.92 -1.70 -5.29
C ARG A 187 -3.04 -2.51 -5.94
N LYS A 188 -4.30 -2.13 -5.69
CA LYS A 188 -5.46 -2.79 -6.33
C LYS A 188 -5.42 -2.72 -7.85
N GLU A 189 -5.01 -1.59 -8.41
CA GLU A 189 -4.85 -1.44 -9.86
C GLU A 189 -3.75 -2.38 -10.39
N MET A 190 -2.61 -2.46 -9.71
CA MET A 190 -1.47 -3.29 -10.13
C MET A 190 -1.76 -4.78 -9.97
N MET A 191 -2.38 -5.21 -8.87
CA MET A 191 -2.85 -6.59 -8.69
C MET A 191 -3.79 -7.00 -9.84
N CYS A 192 -4.69 -6.12 -10.26
CA CYS A 192 -5.58 -6.37 -11.39
C CYS A 192 -4.84 -6.48 -12.74
N LYS A 193 -3.71 -5.80 -12.92
CA LYS A 193 -2.84 -5.95 -14.10
C LYS A 193 -2.03 -7.24 -14.02
N HIS A 194 -1.47 -7.55 -12.85
CA HIS A 194 -0.69 -8.76 -12.57
C HIS A 194 -1.50 -10.04 -12.83
N LYS A 195 -2.70 -10.15 -12.25
CA LYS A 195 -3.63 -11.27 -12.49
C LYS A 195 -3.95 -11.47 -13.98
N LYS A 196 -4.01 -10.38 -14.78
CA LYS A 196 -4.27 -10.46 -16.23
C LYS A 196 -3.07 -10.92 -17.03
N SER A 197 -1.84 -10.58 -16.61
CA SER A 197 -0.64 -11.05 -17.28
C SER A 197 -0.38 -12.54 -17.06
N GLU A 198 -0.73 -13.08 -15.89
CA GLU A 198 -0.53 -14.51 -15.61
C GLU A 198 -1.55 -15.44 -16.31
N GLN A 199 -2.68 -14.89 -16.76
CA GLN A 199 -3.72 -15.65 -17.48
C GLN A 199 -3.53 -15.72 -19.01
N GLN A 200 -2.49 -15.07 -19.56
CA GLN A 200 -2.16 -15.07 -21.00
C GLN A 200 -1.03 -16.03 -21.36
#